data_AF-A0A1F4T4U2-F1
#
_entry.id   AF-A0A1F4T4U2-F1
#
_cell.length_a   1.000
_cell.length_b   1.000
_cell.length_c   1.000
_cell.angle_alpha   90.00
_cell.angle_beta   90.00
_cell.angle_gamma   90.00
#
_symmetry.space_group_name_H-M   'P 1'
#
loop_
_entity.id
_entity.type
_entity.pdbx_description
1 polymer ?
#
loop_
_entity_poly.entity_id
_entity_poly.type
_entity_poly.pdbx_seq_one_letter_code
_entity_poly.pdbx_strand_id
1 'polypeptide(L)'
;MHIKPIMTVPVSRNGLAGGGRETASLTIKHPSRRELSQLTDLYNSVIDLIHEKGLLITRGQIASRLERDPGSIFAGYVNGSLVGMINVIKLRLASQGMMPTDHQSLTGEDTWSTTDPKNANVWICPWVATHPDLGRGWKGEYAGQTRSLGQLMVRSVAVKATDSPSPIDYIVAYSRPAGLRAHFESRWGNLTFGEIAQSPYAQMRLADLGEIKVFDAGLYSRYSVGSWDCLYSVINYAETRTKEGRMLDPVIRFHIENGARLIRDLIFPYGHTGDQNSLFYRTCLGYRL
;
A
#
# COMPACT_ATOMS: atom_id res chain seq x y z
N MET A 1 -0.30 -25.61 18.63
CA MET A 1 0.68 -25.51 17.52
C MET A 1 1.37 -24.16 17.65
N HIS A 2 2.69 -24.11 17.94
CA HIS A 2 3.44 -22.85 17.99
C HIS A 2 3.75 -22.40 16.56
N ILE A 3 3.20 -21.27 16.13
CA ILE A 3 3.51 -20.66 14.83
C ILE A 3 4.91 -20.06 14.93
N LYS A 4 5.86 -20.59 14.14
CA LYS A 4 7.24 -20.05 14.07
C LYS A 4 7.18 -18.60 13.56
N PRO A 5 7.89 -17.65 14.19
CA PRO A 5 8.03 -16.30 13.66
C PRO A 5 8.67 -16.28 12.27
N ILE A 6 8.20 -15.37 11.42
CA ILE A 6 8.81 -15.06 10.13
C ILE A 6 10.09 -14.25 10.37
N MET A 7 10.01 -13.27 11.27
CA MET A 7 11.12 -12.39 11.61
C MET A 7 10.98 -11.91 13.05
N THR A 8 12.09 -11.86 13.79
CA THR A 8 12.16 -11.22 15.11
C THR A 8 13.30 -10.21 15.11
N VAL A 9 13.00 -8.96 15.47
CA VAL A 9 13.97 -7.86 15.43
C VAL A 9 13.93 -7.10 16.77
N PRO A 10 15.08 -6.87 17.43
CA PRO A 10 15.16 -5.95 18.55
C PRO A 10 14.73 -4.55 18.11
N VAL A 11 13.82 -3.94 18.86
CA VAL A 11 13.33 -2.59 18.59
C VAL A 11 13.48 -1.70 19.82
N SER A 12 13.57 -0.41 19.59
CA SER A 12 13.61 0.59 20.63
C SER A 12 12.86 1.85 20.24
N ARG A 13 12.39 2.59 21.25
CA ARG A 13 11.85 3.94 21.08
C ARG A 13 12.34 4.84 22.20
N ASN A 14 12.29 6.14 21.98
CA ASN A 14 12.48 7.10 23.06
C ASN A 14 11.24 7.04 23.97
N GLY A 15 11.44 7.01 25.29
CA GLY A 15 10.35 7.06 26.25
C GLY A 15 9.53 8.34 26.09
N LEU A 16 8.24 8.27 26.42
CA LEU A 16 7.38 9.45 26.46
C LEU A 16 7.76 10.29 27.70
N ALA A 17 7.73 11.62 27.56
CA ALA A 17 7.94 12.61 28.64
C ALA A 17 9.30 12.54 29.39
N GLY A 18 10.42 12.39 28.67
CA GLY A 18 11.77 12.53 29.24
C GLY A 18 12.34 11.27 29.90
N GLY A 19 11.66 10.14 29.78
CA GLY A 19 12.16 8.82 30.19
C GLY A 19 13.18 8.21 29.22
N GLY A 20 14.00 7.30 29.74
CA GLY A 20 15.07 6.59 29.01
C GLY A 20 14.59 5.77 27.81
N ARG A 21 15.54 5.13 27.12
CA ARG A 21 15.28 4.31 25.93
C ARG A 21 14.49 3.06 26.32
N GLU A 22 13.29 2.90 25.77
CA GLU A 22 12.52 1.66 25.88
C GLU A 22 13.01 0.65 24.82
N THR A 23 13.18 -0.60 25.21
CA THR A 23 13.58 -1.71 24.33
C THR A 23 12.56 -2.83 24.38
N ALA A 24 12.37 -3.50 23.25
CA ALA A 24 11.47 -4.63 23.10
C ALA A 24 11.90 -5.50 21.90
N SER A 25 11.13 -6.53 21.59
CA SER A 25 11.29 -7.30 20.35
C SER A 25 10.03 -7.17 19.50
N LEU A 26 10.21 -6.76 18.24
CA LEU A 26 9.19 -6.90 17.21
C LEU A 26 9.21 -8.36 16.73
N THR A 27 8.13 -9.09 16.98
CA THR A 27 7.92 -10.43 16.43
C THR A 27 6.90 -10.36 15.31
N ILE A 28 7.27 -10.80 14.11
CA ILE A 28 6.37 -10.86 12.95
C ILE A 28 6.05 -12.31 12.65
N LYS A 29 4.76 -12.63 12.55
CA LYS A 29 4.26 -13.99 12.36
C LYS A 29 2.92 -13.99 11.64
N HIS A 30 2.44 -15.18 11.28
CA HIS A 30 1.07 -15.34 10.82
C HIS A 30 0.08 -15.02 11.95
N PRO A 31 -0.98 -14.24 11.69
CA PRO A 31 -2.01 -13.97 12.68
C PRO A 31 -2.81 -15.23 13.02
N SER A 32 -3.35 -15.27 14.23
CA SER A 32 -4.35 -16.26 14.64
C SER A 32 -5.76 -15.78 14.33
N ARG A 33 -6.70 -16.73 14.15
CA ARG A 33 -8.13 -16.42 13.93
C ARG A 33 -8.77 -15.62 15.09
N ARG A 34 -8.18 -15.64 16.29
CA ARG A 34 -8.67 -14.88 17.46
C ARG A 34 -8.41 -13.38 17.34
N GLU A 35 -7.48 -12.99 16.47
CA GLU A 35 -7.02 -11.59 16.32
C GLU A 35 -7.71 -10.87 15.16
N LEU A 36 -8.69 -11.49 14.51
CA LEU A 36 -9.38 -10.93 13.34
C LEU A 36 -9.97 -9.54 13.59
N SER A 37 -10.55 -9.29 14.76
CA SER A 37 -11.09 -7.96 15.09
C SER A 37 -9.98 -6.91 15.17
N GLN A 38 -8.89 -7.19 15.91
CA GLN A 38 -7.75 -6.28 16.04
C GLN A 38 -7.06 -6.02 14.70
N LEU A 39 -6.99 -7.02 13.82
CA LEU A 39 -6.48 -6.85 12.46
C LEU A 39 -7.40 -5.98 11.61
N THR A 40 -8.72 -6.13 11.75
CA THR A 40 -9.69 -5.29 11.04
C THR A 40 -9.55 -3.84 11.46
N ASP A 41 -9.47 -3.58 12.76
CA ASP A 41 -9.28 -2.24 13.32
C ASP A 41 -7.97 -1.62 12.85
N LEU A 42 -6.88 -2.40 12.86
CA LEU A 42 -5.57 -1.95 12.38
C LEU A 42 -5.54 -1.70 10.87
N TYR A 43 -6.22 -2.52 10.07
CA TYR A 43 -6.34 -2.31 8.63
C TYR A 43 -7.02 -0.98 8.33
N ASN A 44 -8.11 -0.71 9.05
CA ASN A 44 -8.94 0.48 8.87
C ASN A 44 -8.36 1.73 9.56
N SER A 45 -7.38 1.61 10.46
CA SER A 45 -6.84 2.74 11.23
C SER A 45 -6.09 3.78 10.40
N VAL A 46 -5.73 3.45 9.16
CA VAL A 46 -4.99 4.35 8.25
C VAL A 46 -5.88 4.88 7.12
N ILE A 47 -7.18 4.56 7.14
CA ILE A 47 -8.18 5.01 6.18
C ILE A 47 -8.75 6.35 6.64
N ASP A 48 -8.73 7.35 5.77
CA ASP A 48 -9.40 8.62 6.01
C ASP A 48 -10.92 8.42 5.91
N LEU A 49 -11.65 8.41 7.02
CA LEU A 49 -13.09 8.14 7.00
C LEU A 49 -13.92 9.19 6.25
N ILE A 50 -13.39 10.39 6.02
CA ILE A 50 -14.10 11.46 5.31
C ILE A 50 -14.06 11.18 3.81
N HIS A 51 -12.89 10.81 3.29
CA HIS A 51 -12.64 10.69 1.86
C HIS A 51 -12.47 9.24 1.38
N GLU A 52 -12.31 8.29 2.29
CA GLU A 52 -11.89 6.93 1.96
C GLU A 52 -12.77 5.84 2.57
N LYS A 53 -13.98 6.18 3.04
CA LYS A 53 -14.90 5.24 3.68
C LYS A 53 -15.18 3.97 2.84
N GLY A 54 -15.18 4.09 1.52
CA GLY A 54 -15.36 2.96 0.61
C GLY A 54 -14.24 1.91 0.65
N LEU A 55 -13.09 2.22 1.25
CA LEU A 55 -11.95 1.30 1.40
C LEU A 55 -12.02 0.42 2.65
N LEU A 56 -13.02 0.65 3.53
CA LEU A 56 -13.13 -0.10 4.77
C LEU A 56 -13.23 -1.59 4.50
N ILE A 57 -12.37 -2.36 5.16
CA ILE A 57 -12.41 -3.83 5.11
C ILE A 57 -13.25 -4.36 6.28
N THR A 58 -14.01 -5.40 5.99
CA THR A 58 -14.78 -6.13 6.99
C THR A 58 -13.97 -7.28 7.57
N ARG A 59 -14.34 -7.71 8.79
CA ARG A 59 -13.79 -8.92 9.40
C ARG A 59 -13.99 -10.17 8.52
N GLY A 60 -15.12 -10.26 7.81
CA GLY A 60 -15.44 -11.35 6.90
C GLY A 60 -14.46 -11.43 5.73
N GLN A 61 -14.09 -10.30 5.14
CA GLN A 61 -13.10 -10.23 4.05
C GLN A 61 -11.71 -10.67 4.53
N ILE A 62 -11.26 -10.24 5.72
CA ILE A 62 -9.99 -10.72 6.30
C ILE A 62 -10.03 -12.22 6.57
N ALA A 63 -11.14 -12.72 7.12
CA ALA A 63 -11.30 -14.15 7.40
C ALA A 63 -11.27 -15.00 6.12
N SER A 64 -12.04 -14.62 5.10
CA SER A 64 -12.07 -15.26 3.77
C SER A 64 -10.68 -15.28 3.14
N ARG A 65 -9.95 -14.16 3.23
CA ARG A 65 -8.57 -14.06 2.73
C ARG A 65 -7.63 -15.05 3.42
N LEU A 66 -7.65 -15.10 4.76
CA LEU A 66 -6.80 -15.99 5.54
C LEU A 66 -7.18 -17.47 5.39
N GLU A 67 -8.44 -17.77 5.07
CA GLU A 67 -8.88 -19.13 4.73
C GLU A 67 -8.32 -19.57 3.37
N ARG A 68 -8.32 -18.68 2.38
CA ARG A 68 -7.72 -18.93 1.06
C ARG A 68 -6.19 -19.04 1.11
N ASP A 69 -5.52 -18.09 1.77
CA ASP A 69 -4.07 -18.04 1.90
C ASP A 69 -3.68 -17.61 3.33
N PRO A 70 -3.35 -18.55 4.23
CA PRO A 70 -2.90 -18.23 5.58
C PRO A 70 -1.64 -17.35 5.64
N GLY A 71 -0.88 -17.28 4.54
CA GLY A 71 0.30 -16.42 4.39
C GLY A 71 0.01 -15.10 3.67
N SER A 72 -1.24 -14.68 3.57
CA SER A 72 -1.62 -13.41 2.95
C SER A 72 -1.48 -12.21 3.87
N ILE A 73 -1.39 -12.40 5.19
CA ILE A 73 -1.22 -11.32 6.15
C ILE A 73 -0.13 -11.70 7.13
N PHE A 74 0.82 -10.80 7.36
CA PHE A 74 1.78 -10.92 8.46
C PHE A 74 1.46 -9.87 9.51
N ALA A 75 1.44 -10.30 10.77
CA ALA A 75 1.12 -9.49 11.93
C ALA A 75 2.37 -9.28 12.79
N GLY A 76 2.62 -8.04 13.19
CA GLY A 76 3.76 -7.60 13.99
C GLY A 76 3.34 -7.29 15.41
N TYR A 77 4.10 -7.82 16.38
CA TYR A 77 3.81 -7.72 17.80
C TYR A 77 4.99 -7.13 18.56
N VAL A 78 4.70 -6.19 19.46
CA VAL A 78 5.66 -5.67 20.44
C VAL A 78 5.06 -5.87 21.82
N ASN A 79 5.79 -6.55 22.71
CA ASN A 79 5.32 -6.91 24.06
C ASN A 79 3.95 -7.63 24.07
N GLY A 80 3.69 -8.46 23.05
CA GLY A 80 2.44 -9.22 22.91
C GLY A 80 1.28 -8.44 22.28
N SER A 81 1.39 -7.11 22.14
CA SER A 81 0.37 -6.28 21.49
C SER A 81 0.56 -6.23 19.98
N LEU A 82 -0.53 -6.34 19.22
CA LEU A 82 -0.52 -6.15 17.78
C LEU A 82 -0.23 -4.67 17.45
N VAL A 83 0.88 -4.42 16.76
CA VAL A 83 1.35 -3.05 16.45
C VAL A 83 1.48 -2.78 14.95
N GLY A 84 1.44 -3.82 14.12
CA GLY A 84 1.58 -3.67 12.67
C GLY A 84 1.05 -4.86 11.91
N MET A 85 0.70 -4.63 10.65
CA MET A 85 0.31 -5.68 9.73
C MET A 85 0.70 -5.32 8.29
N ILE A 86 0.94 -6.33 7.47
CA ILE A 86 1.13 -6.19 6.03
C ILE A 86 0.32 -7.24 5.30
N ASN A 87 -0.41 -6.81 4.27
CA ASN A 87 -1.16 -7.67 3.37
C ASN A 87 -0.28 -8.06 2.18
N VAL A 88 -0.40 -9.30 1.73
CA VAL A 88 0.39 -9.93 0.67
C VAL A 88 -0.55 -10.73 -0.24
N ILE A 89 -0.43 -10.46 -1.54
CA ILE A 89 -1.15 -11.14 -2.61
C ILE A 89 -0.15 -11.84 -3.50
N LYS A 90 -0.32 -13.15 -3.67
CA LYS A 90 0.62 -14.00 -4.41
C LYS A 90 0.00 -14.34 -5.74
N LEU A 91 0.58 -13.84 -6.82
CA LEU A 91 0.08 -13.98 -8.18
C LEU A 91 1.09 -14.73 -9.06
N ARG A 92 0.56 -15.44 -10.06
CA ARG A 92 1.33 -15.97 -11.18
C ARG A 92 1.13 -15.05 -12.38
N LEU A 93 2.19 -14.39 -12.83
CA LEU A 93 2.15 -13.45 -13.94
C LEU A 93 3.17 -13.84 -15.01
N ALA A 94 2.76 -13.85 -16.27
CA ALA A 94 3.65 -14.18 -17.38
C ALA A 94 4.63 -13.06 -17.73
N SER A 95 4.28 -11.81 -17.41
CA SER A 95 5.17 -10.65 -17.53
C SER A 95 4.77 -9.54 -16.56
N GLN A 96 5.67 -8.59 -16.31
CA GLN A 96 5.39 -7.43 -15.45
C GLN A 96 4.26 -6.54 -16.00
N GLY A 97 4.10 -6.48 -17.32
CA GLY A 97 3.03 -5.72 -17.98
C GLY A 97 1.62 -6.27 -17.74
N MET A 98 1.50 -7.45 -17.12
CA MET A 98 0.23 -8.06 -16.72
C MET A 98 -0.13 -7.79 -15.25
N MET A 99 0.53 -6.82 -14.61
CA MET A 99 0.18 -6.40 -13.25
C MET A 99 -1.30 -5.99 -13.21
N PRO A 100 -2.08 -6.47 -12.22
CA PRO A 100 -3.47 -6.07 -12.09
C PRO A 100 -3.55 -4.56 -11.95
N THR A 101 -4.36 -3.95 -12.81
CA THR A 101 -4.53 -2.51 -12.81
C THR A 101 -5.59 -2.10 -11.80
N ASP A 102 -6.66 -2.86 -11.60
CA ASP A 102 -7.73 -2.50 -10.68
C ASP A 102 -7.57 -3.09 -9.27
N HIS A 103 -8.02 -2.31 -8.27
CA HIS A 103 -7.95 -2.70 -6.86
C HIS A 103 -8.82 -3.93 -6.53
N GLN A 104 -9.92 -4.17 -7.27
CA GLN A 104 -10.85 -5.27 -7.01
C GLN A 104 -10.26 -6.63 -7.39
N SER A 105 -9.47 -6.70 -8.47
CA SER A 105 -8.64 -7.84 -8.86
C SER A 105 -7.60 -8.22 -7.81
N LEU A 106 -7.27 -7.28 -6.90
CA LEU A 106 -6.31 -7.48 -5.81
C LEU A 106 -7.02 -7.74 -4.45
N THR A 107 -8.18 -7.14 -4.22
CA THR A 107 -8.77 -7.07 -2.87
C THR A 107 -10.28 -7.40 -2.79
N GLY A 108 -10.96 -7.56 -3.92
CA GLY A 108 -12.42 -7.46 -4.03
C GLY A 108 -13.19 -8.64 -4.61
N GLU A 109 -12.55 -9.67 -5.16
CA GLU A 109 -13.28 -10.91 -5.48
C GLU A 109 -13.25 -11.87 -4.29
N ASP A 110 -14.42 -12.21 -3.73
CA ASP A 110 -14.58 -13.26 -2.71
C ASP A 110 -14.00 -14.62 -3.15
N THR A 111 -13.82 -14.81 -4.46
CA THR A 111 -13.26 -16.01 -5.07
C THR A 111 -11.74 -16.11 -4.87
N TRP A 112 -11.04 -14.98 -4.69
CA TRP A 112 -9.57 -14.88 -4.69
C TRP A 112 -8.93 -15.67 -5.84
N SER A 113 -9.63 -15.72 -6.98
CA SER A 113 -9.39 -16.62 -8.10
C SER A 113 -7.98 -16.47 -8.67
N THR A 114 -7.47 -15.24 -8.66
CA THR A 114 -6.14 -14.86 -9.15
C THR A 114 -5.00 -15.18 -8.19
N THR A 115 -5.29 -15.47 -6.91
CA THR A 115 -4.28 -15.78 -5.90
C THR A 115 -3.81 -17.23 -6.01
N ASP A 116 -2.52 -17.42 -6.28
CA ASP A 116 -1.83 -18.72 -6.34
C ASP A 116 -0.63 -18.76 -5.38
N PRO A 117 -0.84 -19.08 -4.09
CA PRO A 117 0.23 -19.05 -3.10
C PRO A 117 1.29 -20.14 -3.30
N LYS A 118 1.05 -21.14 -4.16
CA LYS A 118 1.97 -22.27 -4.39
C LYS A 118 2.92 -21.99 -5.56
N ASN A 119 2.42 -21.39 -6.63
CA ASN A 119 3.20 -21.17 -7.86
C ASN A 119 3.48 -19.69 -8.17
N ALA A 120 3.08 -18.77 -7.30
CA ALA A 120 3.29 -17.34 -7.51
C ALA A 120 4.76 -17.01 -7.77
N ASN A 121 5.00 -16.18 -8.77
CA ASN A 121 6.28 -15.57 -9.06
C ASN A 121 6.29 -14.06 -8.74
N VAL A 122 5.13 -13.47 -8.41
CA VAL A 122 5.02 -12.06 -8.00
C VAL A 122 4.22 -11.96 -6.71
N TRP A 123 4.78 -11.23 -5.73
CA TRP A 123 4.11 -10.93 -4.47
C TRP A 123 3.79 -9.44 -4.40
N ILE A 124 2.52 -9.10 -4.34
CA ILE A 124 2.00 -7.74 -4.28
C ILE A 124 1.62 -7.41 -2.84
N CYS A 125 2.14 -6.31 -2.33
CA CYS A 125 1.88 -5.79 -0.99
C CYS A 125 1.02 -4.52 -1.11
N PRO A 126 -0.32 -4.64 -1.09
CA PRO A 126 -1.20 -3.49 -1.30
C PRO A 126 -1.34 -2.61 -0.05
N TRP A 127 -0.99 -3.13 1.12
CA TRP A 127 -1.26 -2.44 2.37
C TRP A 127 -0.28 -2.80 3.46
N VAL A 128 0.25 -1.79 4.14
CA VAL A 128 0.99 -1.93 5.39
C VAL A 128 0.40 -0.91 6.37
N ALA A 129 0.06 -1.36 7.57
CA ALA A 129 -0.50 -0.52 8.62
C ALA A 129 0.29 -0.72 9.91
N THR A 130 0.46 0.36 10.66
CA THR A 130 1.03 0.32 12.02
C THR A 130 0.10 1.08 12.94
N HIS A 131 -0.12 0.55 14.14
CA HIS A 131 -1.03 1.13 15.11
C HIS A 131 -0.55 2.54 15.47
N PRO A 132 -1.42 3.57 15.39
CA PRO A 132 -1.01 4.97 15.55
C PRO A 132 -0.38 5.27 16.91
N ASP A 133 -0.86 4.63 17.99
CA ASP A 133 -0.30 4.81 19.34
C ASP A 133 0.73 3.76 19.71
N LEU A 134 0.39 2.47 19.56
CA LEU A 134 1.25 1.36 20.01
C LEU A 134 2.50 1.18 19.13
N GLY A 135 2.40 1.49 17.84
CA GLY A 135 3.50 1.33 16.88
C GLY A 135 4.42 2.54 16.75
N ARG A 136 4.01 3.71 17.27
CA ARG A 136 4.74 4.96 17.06
C ARG A 136 6.09 4.97 17.76
N GLY A 137 7.09 5.45 17.03
CA GLY A 137 8.44 5.70 17.55
C GLY A 137 9.33 4.46 17.63
N TRP A 138 8.78 3.25 17.54
CA TRP A 138 9.57 2.02 17.52
C TRP A 138 10.40 1.90 16.24
N LYS A 139 11.69 1.64 16.41
CA LYS A 139 12.65 1.40 15.34
C LYS A 139 13.57 0.23 15.69
N GLY A 140 13.98 -0.54 14.69
CA GLY A 140 14.94 -1.63 14.85
C GLY A 140 16.01 -1.60 13.78
N GLU A 141 17.16 -2.21 14.06
CA GLU A 141 18.23 -2.39 13.07
C GLU A 141 17.95 -3.61 12.21
N TYR A 142 18.00 -3.45 10.89
CA TYR A 142 17.91 -4.55 9.93
C TYR A 142 18.90 -4.32 8.79
N ALA A 143 19.78 -5.30 8.54
CA ALA A 143 20.85 -5.22 7.54
C ALA A 143 21.70 -3.94 7.67
N GLY A 144 22.05 -3.55 8.91
CA GLY A 144 22.89 -2.39 9.21
C GLY A 144 22.21 -1.02 9.05
N GLN A 145 20.88 -0.98 8.94
CA GLN A 145 20.12 0.26 8.82
C GLN A 145 18.97 0.31 9.82
N THR A 146 18.76 1.48 10.43
CA THR A 146 17.62 1.74 11.30
C THR A 146 16.34 1.81 10.47
N ARG A 147 15.34 1.00 10.83
CA ARG A 147 14.05 0.90 10.15
C ARG A 147 12.89 1.16 11.11
N SER A 148 11.84 1.81 10.62
CA SER A 148 10.56 1.89 11.34
C SER A 148 9.85 0.53 11.34
N LEU A 149 8.86 0.35 12.23
CA LEU A 149 8.06 -0.88 12.24
C LEU A 149 7.44 -1.20 10.88
N GLY A 150 6.85 -0.21 10.19
CA GLY A 150 6.28 -0.43 8.86
C GLY A 150 7.31 -0.92 7.85
N GLN A 151 8.54 -0.37 7.89
CA GLN A 151 9.62 -0.83 7.02
C GLN A 151 10.04 -2.27 7.34
N LEU A 152 10.10 -2.63 8.63
CA LEU A 152 10.37 -4.00 9.07
C LEU A 152 9.25 -4.97 8.65
N MET A 153 7.98 -4.54 8.69
CA MET A 153 6.86 -5.33 8.15
C MET A 153 7.07 -5.62 6.66
N VAL A 154 7.44 -4.62 5.86
CA VAL A 154 7.77 -4.82 4.44
C VAL A 154 8.95 -5.78 4.25
N ARG A 155 10.01 -5.66 5.07
CA ARG A 155 11.18 -6.56 4.99
C ARG A 155 10.85 -8.00 5.37
N SER A 156 9.88 -8.23 6.27
CA SER A 156 9.42 -9.57 6.59
C SER A 156 8.87 -10.32 5.37
N VAL A 157 8.33 -9.60 4.38
CA VAL A 157 7.85 -10.20 3.13
C VAL A 157 9.00 -10.75 2.31
N ALA A 158 10.10 -10.01 2.20
CA ALA A 158 11.31 -10.50 1.52
C ALA A 158 11.89 -11.73 2.22
N VAL A 159 11.98 -11.71 3.55
CA VAL A 159 12.39 -12.88 4.34
C VAL A 159 11.47 -14.07 4.08
N LYS A 160 10.14 -13.84 4.01
CA LYS A 160 9.22 -14.95 3.79
C LYS A 160 9.26 -15.47 2.36
N ALA A 161 9.59 -14.62 1.38
CA ALA A 161 9.69 -15.00 -0.02
C ALA A 161 10.87 -15.95 -0.30
N THR A 162 11.95 -15.90 0.50
CA THR A 162 13.07 -16.85 0.35
C THR A 162 12.70 -18.29 0.72
N ASP A 163 11.63 -18.48 1.50
CA ASP A 163 11.08 -19.81 1.81
C ASP A 163 10.15 -20.35 0.70
N SER A 164 9.90 -19.56 -0.35
CA SER A 164 8.94 -19.93 -1.39
C SER A 164 9.42 -21.16 -2.16
N PRO A 165 8.55 -22.15 -2.43
CA PRO A 165 8.90 -23.31 -3.24
C PRO A 165 9.12 -22.95 -4.72
N SER A 166 8.61 -21.80 -5.16
CA SER A 166 8.82 -21.25 -6.50
C SER A 166 9.68 -19.98 -6.43
N PRO A 167 10.62 -19.76 -7.37
CA PRO A 167 11.35 -18.50 -7.46
C PRO A 167 10.40 -17.31 -7.54
N ILE A 168 10.68 -16.31 -6.72
CA ILE A 168 9.93 -15.05 -6.72
C ILE A 168 10.72 -14.04 -7.55
N ASP A 169 10.15 -13.61 -8.67
CA ASP A 169 10.77 -12.63 -9.56
C ASP A 169 10.69 -11.23 -8.95
N TYR A 170 9.56 -10.89 -8.32
CA TYR A 170 9.30 -9.54 -7.81
C TYR A 170 8.48 -9.53 -6.53
N ILE A 171 8.86 -8.65 -5.61
CA ILE A 171 7.99 -8.13 -4.56
C ILE A 171 7.64 -6.69 -4.91
N VAL A 172 6.36 -6.38 -5.01
CA VAL A 172 5.87 -5.07 -5.43
C VAL A 172 5.01 -4.47 -4.31
N ALA A 173 5.35 -3.29 -3.83
CA ALA A 173 4.40 -2.49 -3.06
C ALA A 173 3.44 -1.82 -4.04
N TYR A 174 2.15 -2.10 -3.88
CA TYR A 174 1.07 -1.50 -4.67
C TYR A 174 0.47 -0.37 -3.85
N SER A 175 1.07 0.81 -3.98
CA SER A 175 0.95 1.89 -3.02
C SER A 175 0.02 2.99 -3.50
N ARG A 176 -0.51 3.74 -2.53
CA ARG A 176 -1.34 4.92 -2.74
C ARG A 176 -0.51 6.16 -2.44
N PRO A 177 -0.35 7.09 -3.39
CA PRO A 177 0.21 8.41 -3.09
C PRO A 177 -0.70 9.13 -2.09
N ALA A 178 -0.18 9.45 -0.90
CA ALA A 178 -0.98 10.04 0.18
C ALA A 178 -1.12 11.55 0.07
N GLY A 179 -0.18 12.22 -0.61
CA GLY A 179 -0.17 13.68 -0.74
C GLY A 179 -0.66 14.19 -2.10
N LEU A 180 -1.10 13.31 -3.00
CA LEU A 180 -1.37 13.67 -4.39
C LEU A 180 -2.53 14.65 -4.51
N ARG A 181 -3.67 14.37 -3.85
CA ARG A 181 -4.81 15.29 -3.85
C ARG A 181 -4.42 16.68 -3.34
N ALA A 182 -3.84 16.76 -2.14
CA ALA A 182 -3.43 18.03 -1.55
C ALA A 182 -2.40 18.78 -2.42
N HIS A 183 -1.48 18.06 -3.08
CA HIS A 183 -0.55 18.66 -4.04
C HIS A 183 -1.29 19.30 -5.22
N PHE A 184 -2.26 18.58 -5.80
CA PHE A 184 -3.05 19.08 -6.91
C PHE A 184 -3.93 20.27 -6.47
N GLU A 185 -4.59 20.17 -5.31
CA GLU A 185 -5.39 21.26 -4.75
C GLU A 185 -4.55 22.52 -4.48
N SER A 186 -3.32 22.37 -3.98
CA SER A 186 -2.45 23.53 -3.73
C SER A 186 -1.98 24.24 -5.01
N ARG A 187 -1.90 23.52 -6.14
CA ARG A 187 -1.45 24.05 -7.43
C ARG A 187 -2.58 24.63 -8.27
N TRP A 188 -3.80 24.11 -8.10
CA TRP A 188 -4.93 24.40 -8.98
C TRP A 188 -6.20 24.90 -8.25
N GLY A 189 -6.16 25.06 -6.92
CA GLY A 189 -7.30 25.45 -6.08
C GLY A 189 -8.04 24.26 -5.48
N ASN A 190 -8.94 24.49 -4.52
CA ASN A 190 -9.75 23.43 -3.92
C ASN A 190 -10.47 22.62 -4.99
N LEU A 191 -10.21 21.31 -5.02
CA LEU A 191 -10.91 20.36 -5.85
C LEU A 191 -11.90 19.63 -4.93
N THR A 192 -13.12 20.15 -4.75
CA THR A 192 -14.09 19.36 -3.97
C THR A 192 -14.45 18.09 -4.75
N PHE A 193 -14.74 16.98 -4.08
CA PHE A 193 -15.03 15.72 -4.77
C PHE A 193 -16.27 15.81 -5.68
N GLY A 194 -17.25 16.64 -5.30
CA GLY A 194 -18.39 17.02 -6.15
C GLY A 194 -17.98 17.87 -7.35
N GLU A 195 -16.93 18.67 -7.24
CA GLU A 195 -16.36 19.40 -8.37
C GLU A 195 -15.41 18.53 -9.23
N ILE A 196 -14.70 17.56 -8.67
CA ILE A 196 -13.93 16.59 -9.49
C ILE A 196 -14.87 15.67 -10.28
N ALA A 197 -16.02 15.32 -9.68
CA ALA A 197 -17.03 14.46 -10.31
C ALA A 197 -18.07 15.22 -11.16
N GLN A 198 -18.33 16.52 -10.89
CA GLN A 198 -19.37 17.32 -11.57
C GLN A 198 -18.96 18.75 -11.97
N SER A 199 -17.76 19.25 -11.63
CA SER A 199 -17.35 20.59 -12.08
C SER A 199 -16.91 20.52 -13.53
N PRO A 200 -17.49 21.39 -14.38
CA PRO A 200 -16.90 21.75 -15.64
C PRO A 200 -15.42 22.08 -15.47
N TYR A 201 -14.90 22.66 -14.37
CA TYR A 201 -13.46 22.99 -14.23
C TYR A 201 -12.51 21.79 -14.04
N ALA A 202 -12.94 20.73 -13.36
CA ALA A 202 -12.18 19.47 -13.27
C ALA A 202 -12.37 18.60 -14.52
N GLN A 203 -13.50 18.77 -15.20
CA GLN A 203 -13.70 18.30 -16.58
C GLN A 203 -13.00 19.21 -17.61
N MET A 204 -12.71 20.50 -17.35
CA MET A 204 -12.36 21.56 -18.33
C MET A 204 -10.88 21.88 -18.42
N ARG A 205 -10.04 21.51 -17.44
CA ARG A 205 -8.61 21.38 -17.78
C ARG A 205 -8.29 20.09 -18.55
N LEU A 206 -9.31 19.26 -18.78
CA LEU A 206 -9.26 18.08 -19.63
C LEU A 206 -10.29 18.14 -20.79
N ALA A 207 -11.06 19.23 -20.93
CA ALA A 207 -12.07 19.41 -21.99
C ALA A 207 -11.57 20.23 -23.19
N ASP A 208 -10.40 20.87 -23.12
CA ASP A 208 -9.76 21.47 -24.31
C ASP A 208 -9.31 20.43 -25.34
N LEU A 209 -9.53 19.12 -25.06
CA LEU A 209 -9.07 18.01 -25.89
C LEU A 209 -10.16 16.97 -26.22
N GLY A 210 -11.44 17.36 -26.24
CA GLY A 210 -12.49 16.63 -26.94
C GLY A 210 -12.79 15.21 -26.42
N GLU A 211 -13.97 15.09 -25.79
CA GLU A 211 -14.72 13.86 -25.52
C GLU A 211 -14.14 12.86 -24.49
N ILE A 212 -14.69 12.87 -23.27
CA ILE A 212 -14.82 11.66 -22.43
C ILE A 212 -16.21 11.62 -21.78
N LYS A 213 -16.90 10.49 -22.00
CA LYS A 213 -18.13 10.09 -21.31
C LYS A 213 -17.81 9.55 -19.91
N VAL A 214 -18.71 9.89 -18.99
CA VAL A 214 -18.67 9.66 -17.53
C VAL A 214 -18.55 8.18 -17.14
N PHE A 215 -17.82 7.99 -16.05
CA PHE A 215 -17.61 6.77 -15.26
C PHE A 215 -18.91 6.03 -14.95
N ASP A 216 -19.11 4.90 -15.63
CA ASP A 216 -19.87 3.78 -15.11
C ASP A 216 -19.20 2.51 -15.64
N ALA A 217 -18.81 1.60 -14.74
CA ALA A 217 -18.11 0.34 -15.02
C ALA A 217 -16.85 0.45 -15.91
N GLY A 218 -15.68 0.47 -15.27
CA GLY A 218 -14.37 0.08 -15.81
C GLY A 218 -14.13 0.32 -17.30
N LEU A 219 -13.49 1.44 -17.66
CA LEU A 219 -12.59 1.59 -18.81
C LEU A 219 -12.16 3.07 -18.90
N TYR A 220 -10.91 3.37 -18.53
CA TYR A 220 -10.25 4.55 -19.10
C TYR A 220 -10.10 4.26 -20.59
N SER A 221 -10.81 4.99 -21.46
CA SER A 221 -10.51 4.95 -22.88
C SER A 221 -9.09 5.48 -23.07
N ARG A 222 -8.15 4.62 -23.47
CA ARG A 222 -6.72 4.90 -23.72
C ARG A 222 -6.45 5.96 -24.80
N TYR A 223 -7.45 6.74 -25.23
CA TYR A 223 -7.47 7.44 -26.51
C TYR A 223 -7.75 8.95 -26.42
N SER A 224 -7.90 9.54 -25.23
CA SER A 224 -8.03 11.01 -25.12
C SER A 224 -6.70 11.64 -24.73
N VAL A 225 -6.27 12.66 -25.48
CA VAL A 225 -4.98 13.34 -25.31
C VAL A 225 -4.84 13.95 -23.90
N GLY A 226 -5.93 14.40 -23.28
CA GLY A 226 -5.92 14.93 -21.91
C GLY A 226 -5.61 13.89 -20.81
N SER A 227 -5.90 12.60 -21.03
CA SER A 227 -5.58 11.55 -20.05
C SER A 227 -4.07 11.36 -19.84
N TRP A 228 -3.27 11.64 -20.89
CA TRP A 228 -1.81 11.53 -20.84
C TRP A 228 -1.17 12.66 -20.04
N ASP A 229 -1.64 13.91 -20.17
CA ASP A 229 -1.10 15.05 -19.42
C ASP A 229 -1.34 14.93 -17.91
N CYS A 230 -2.50 14.36 -17.53
CA CYS A 230 -2.80 14.02 -16.14
C CYS A 230 -1.86 12.93 -15.63
N LEU A 231 -1.68 11.84 -16.38
CA LEU A 231 -0.76 10.77 -16.03
C LEU A 231 0.69 11.26 -15.90
N TYR A 232 1.16 12.11 -16.82
CA TYR A 232 2.49 12.73 -16.73
C TYR A 232 2.64 13.59 -15.48
N SER A 233 1.60 14.34 -15.10
CA SER A 233 1.62 15.13 -13.87
C SER A 233 1.70 14.26 -12.61
N VAL A 234 1.05 13.09 -12.60
CA VAL A 234 1.16 12.11 -11.51
C VAL A 234 2.55 11.45 -11.48
N ILE A 235 3.10 11.08 -12.64
CA ILE A 235 4.47 10.54 -12.74
C ILE A 235 5.47 11.58 -12.22
N ASN A 236 5.35 12.84 -12.65
CA ASN A 236 6.20 13.93 -12.19
C ASN A 236 6.09 14.13 -10.68
N TYR A 237 4.87 14.11 -10.12
CA TYR A 237 4.66 14.16 -8.68
C TYR A 237 5.37 13.00 -7.96
N ALA A 238 5.20 11.77 -8.47
CA ALA A 238 5.80 10.58 -7.90
C ALA A 238 7.34 10.60 -7.90
N GLU A 239 7.95 11.33 -8.84
CA GLU A 239 9.40 11.52 -8.95
C GLU A 239 9.91 12.79 -8.26
N THR A 240 9.00 13.71 -7.87
CA THR A 240 9.36 15.00 -7.30
C THR A 240 10.04 14.84 -5.94
N ARG A 241 11.10 15.64 -5.73
CA ARG A 241 11.84 15.70 -4.47
C ARG A 241 11.66 17.05 -3.79
N THR A 242 11.73 17.06 -2.47
CA THR A 242 11.86 18.26 -1.65
C THR A 242 13.22 18.91 -1.89
N LYS A 243 13.42 20.14 -1.41
CA LYS A 243 14.71 20.85 -1.52
C LYS A 243 15.86 20.09 -0.86
N GLU A 244 15.56 19.27 0.14
CA GLU A 244 16.51 18.40 0.85
C GLU A 244 16.75 17.06 0.12
N GLY A 245 16.25 16.90 -1.11
CA GLY A 245 16.48 15.72 -1.94
C GLY A 245 15.65 14.49 -1.56
N ARG A 246 14.70 14.59 -0.64
CA ARG A 246 13.80 13.49 -0.26
C ARG A 246 12.59 13.42 -1.19
N MET A 247 11.99 12.27 -1.40
CA MET A 247 10.74 12.19 -2.18
C MET A 247 9.64 13.04 -1.52
N LEU A 248 8.87 13.74 -2.34
CA LEU A 248 7.80 14.62 -1.89
C LEU A 248 6.66 13.83 -1.25
N ASP A 249 6.17 12.78 -1.93
CA ASP A 249 5.13 11.91 -1.38
C ASP A 249 5.68 11.05 -0.23
N PRO A 250 5.04 11.05 0.95
CA PRO A 250 5.55 10.34 2.11
C PRO A 250 5.51 8.81 1.97
N VAL A 251 4.57 8.24 1.19
CA VAL A 251 4.46 6.80 0.97
C VAL A 251 5.54 6.33 -0.02
N ILE A 252 5.74 7.06 -1.12
CA ILE A 252 6.82 6.78 -2.06
C ILE A 252 8.18 6.92 -1.36
N ARG A 253 8.36 7.98 -0.55
CA ARG A 253 9.55 8.16 0.29
C ARG A 253 9.80 6.95 1.18
N PHE A 254 8.78 6.52 1.93
CA PHE A 254 8.86 5.39 2.84
C PHE A 254 9.40 4.12 2.15
N HIS A 255 8.90 3.83 0.94
CA HIS A 255 9.31 2.63 0.20
C HIS A 255 10.71 2.79 -0.42
N ILE A 256 11.04 3.93 -1.03
CA ILE A 256 12.37 4.20 -1.62
C ILE A 256 13.46 4.21 -0.55
N GLU A 257 13.22 4.85 0.60
CA GLU A 257 14.15 4.80 1.74
C GLU A 257 14.29 3.38 2.28
N ASN A 258 13.27 2.54 2.11
CA ASN A 258 13.33 1.11 2.39
C ASN A 258 13.89 0.29 1.21
N GLY A 259 14.55 0.89 0.22
CA GLY A 259 15.25 0.18 -0.86
C GLY A 259 14.38 -0.25 -2.05
N ALA A 260 13.15 0.22 -2.15
CA ALA A 260 12.33 0.02 -3.34
C ALA A 260 12.79 0.91 -4.51
N ARG A 261 12.38 0.54 -5.72
CA ARG A 261 12.48 1.39 -6.91
C ARG A 261 11.09 1.63 -7.48
N LEU A 262 10.80 2.89 -7.84
CA LEU A 262 9.57 3.22 -8.55
C LEU A 262 9.59 2.54 -9.93
N ILE A 263 8.52 1.83 -10.28
CA ILE A 263 8.33 1.25 -11.60
C ILE A 263 7.46 2.23 -12.39
N ARG A 264 8.11 3.13 -13.14
CA ARG A 264 7.44 4.25 -13.83
C ARG A 264 6.30 3.82 -14.75
N ASP A 265 6.48 2.70 -15.46
CA ASP A 265 5.49 2.16 -16.40
C ASP A 265 4.26 1.54 -15.70
N LEU A 266 4.31 1.40 -14.38
CA LEU A 266 3.23 0.85 -13.54
C LEU A 266 2.69 1.91 -12.58
N ILE A 267 2.41 3.09 -13.14
CA ILE A 267 1.60 4.16 -12.52
C ILE A 267 0.33 4.27 -13.34
N PHE A 268 -0.83 4.06 -12.72
CA PHE A 268 -2.09 4.01 -13.48
C PHE A 268 -3.34 4.42 -12.67
N PRO A 269 -4.39 4.92 -13.34
CA PRO A 269 -5.58 5.49 -12.72
C PRO A 269 -6.66 4.42 -12.43
N TYR A 270 -6.38 3.50 -11.50
CA TYR A 270 -7.27 2.36 -11.23
C TYR A 270 -7.37 1.96 -9.74
N GLY A 271 -7.35 2.96 -8.88
CA GLY A 271 -7.72 2.85 -7.48
C GLY A 271 -9.22 2.56 -7.30
N HIS A 272 -9.60 2.21 -6.07
CA HIS A 272 -11.00 2.08 -5.70
C HIS A 272 -11.70 3.45 -5.82
N THR A 273 -12.98 3.49 -6.22
CA THR A 273 -13.75 4.75 -6.35
C THR A 273 -13.88 5.52 -5.03
N GLY A 274 -13.66 4.83 -3.91
CA GLY A 274 -13.52 5.43 -2.59
C GLY A 274 -12.10 5.87 -2.24
N ASP A 275 -11.17 6.06 -3.19
CA ASP A 275 -9.77 6.41 -2.90
C ASP A 275 -9.40 7.81 -3.36
N GLN A 276 -9.98 8.80 -2.70
CA GLN A 276 -9.94 10.18 -3.17
C GLN A 276 -8.61 10.88 -2.88
N ASN A 277 -7.90 10.52 -1.80
CA ASN A 277 -6.62 11.16 -1.47
C ASN A 277 -5.52 10.83 -2.48
N SER A 278 -5.59 9.64 -3.08
CA SER A 278 -4.71 9.25 -4.19
C SER A 278 -5.24 9.65 -5.56
N LEU A 279 -6.37 10.38 -5.65
CA LEU A 279 -7.06 10.65 -6.91
C LEU A 279 -7.27 9.36 -7.74
N PHE A 280 -7.50 8.24 -7.06
CA PHE A 280 -7.61 6.90 -7.64
C PHE A 280 -6.35 6.40 -8.38
N TYR A 281 -5.18 6.99 -8.16
CA TYR A 281 -3.93 6.49 -8.73
C TYR A 281 -3.26 5.45 -7.85
N ARG A 282 -2.54 4.56 -8.52
CA ARG A 282 -1.69 3.55 -7.90
C ARG A 282 -0.28 3.64 -8.43
N THR A 283 0.68 3.38 -7.54
CA THR A 283 2.10 3.33 -7.88
C THR A 283 2.68 1.99 -7.47
N CYS A 284 3.37 1.35 -8.39
CA CYS A 284 4.10 0.12 -8.10
C CYS A 284 5.56 0.44 -7.75
N LEU A 285 6.01 -0.03 -6.58
CA LEU A 285 7.40 0.06 -6.15
C LEU A 285 8.00 -1.34 -5.98
N GLY A 286 8.98 -1.66 -6.82
CA GLY A 286 9.64 -2.96 -6.84
C GLY A 286 10.76 -3.08 -5.82
N TYR A 287 10.76 -4.17 -5.08
CA TYR A 287 11.87 -4.61 -4.24
C TYR A 287 12.63 -5.71 -4.95
N ARG A 288 13.96 -5.57 -5.00
CA ARG A 288 14.84 -6.68 -5.37
C ARG A 288 15.03 -7.57 -4.14
N LEU A 289 14.82 -8.87 -4.34
CA LEU A 289 15.14 -9.91 -3.37
C LEU A 289 16.66 -10.09 -3.24
#